data_AF-A0A4Y8YE42-F1
#
_entry.id   AF-A0A4Y8YE42-F1
#
_cell.length_a   1.000
_cell.length_b   1.000
_cell.length_c   1.000
_cell.angle_alpha   90.00
_cell.angle_beta   90.00
_cell.angle_gamma   90.00
#
_symmetry.space_group_name_H-M   'P 1'
#
loop_
_entity.id
_entity.type
_entity.pdbx_description
1 polymer ?
#
loop_
_entity_poly.entity_id
_entity_poly.type
_entity_poly.pdbx_seq_one_letter_code
_entity_poly.pdbx_strand_id
1 'polypeptide(L)'
;MTVNHRAEAEKHLSQGSFITGPDAAHPADPVATDYHLRMAQVHATLAHDEESATTLADLRDANTKLRNDLANMLRIVVDHVADNLGRQDLYSWRSARDLTKELDAYGMNIDQAVDERLEDRDIDLRQAWIGPHDQVNPITKKWTDLGGTTWDLSRPWIDKDGNTWEWTGEFDQGPLMHCKETGSTSSLDAIYIFHRPLVPGDSPEAADVPF
;
A
#
# COMPACT_ATOMS: atom_id res chain seq x y z
N MET A 1 9.78 35.19 -30.96
CA MET A 1 11.12 34.62 -31.27
C MET A 1 11.81 34.39 -29.94
N THR A 2 12.19 33.15 -29.63
CA THR A 2 13.02 32.83 -28.46
C THR A 2 14.49 32.97 -28.84
N VAL A 3 15.28 33.64 -27.99
CA VAL A 3 16.73 33.81 -28.21
C VAL A 3 17.41 32.52 -27.76
N ASN A 4 18.26 31.93 -28.61
CA ASN A 4 19.10 30.81 -28.18
C ASN A 4 20.31 31.37 -27.43
N HIS A 5 20.19 31.51 -26.11
CA HIS A 5 21.21 32.14 -25.27
C HIS A 5 22.55 31.39 -25.31
N ARG A 6 22.55 30.06 -25.44
CA ARG A 6 23.79 29.29 -25.63
C ARG A 6 24.50 29.67 -26.94
N ALA A 7 23.76 29.76 -28.04
CA ALA A 7 24.33 30.15 -29.33
C ALA A 7 24.83 31.61 -29.34
N GLU A 8 24.13 32.53 -28.67
CA GLU A 8 24.60 33.92 -28.53
C GLU A 8 25.85 34.02 -27.61
N ALA A 9 25.95 33.18 -26.56
CA ALA A 9 27.16 33.11 -25.74
C ALA A 9 28.36 32.62 -26.56
N GLU A 10 28.21 31.54 -27.32
CA GLU A 10 29.26 30.99 -28.20
C GLU A 10 29.68 31.99 -29.28
N LYS A 11 28.73 32.71 -29.87
CA LYS A 11 28.98 33.78 -30.84
C LYS A 11 29.79 34.93 -30.24
N HIS A 12 29.46 35.39 -29.04
CA HIS A 12 30.24 36.44 -28.37
C HIS A 12 31.64 35.96 -27.97
N LEU A 13 31.81 34.71 -27.53
CA LEU A 13 33.15 34.13 -27.31
C LEU A 13 33.97 34.11 -28.61
N SER A 14 33.35 33.70 -29.72
CA SER A 14 34.01 33.68 -31.04
C SER A 14 34.41 35.09 -31.48
N GLN A 15 33.53 36.09 -31.34
CA GLN A 15 33.81 37.49 -31.66
C GLN A 15 34.92 38.09 -30.79
N GLY A 16 34.90 37.82 -29.47
CA GLY A 16 35.97 38.24 -28.57
C GLY A 16 37.32 37.62 -28.96
N SER A 17 37.33 36.32 -29.31
CA SER A 17 38.57 35.62 -29.71
C SER A 17 39.17 36.14 -31.02
N PHE A 18 38.31 36.51 -32.00
CA PHE A 18 38.73 37.07 -33.29
C PHE A 18 39.42 38.44 -33.12
N ILE A 19 38.97 39.25 -32.16
CA ILE A 19 39.54 40.59 -31.90
C ILE A 19 40.92 40.51 -31.22
N THR A 20 41.23 39.40 -30.55
CA THR A 20 42.50 39.19 -29.83
C THR A 20 43.49 38.23 -30.50
N GLY A 21 43.14 37.65 -31.65
CA GLY A 21 43.92 36.61 -32.30
C GLY A 21 45.24 37.11 -32.93
N PRO A 22 46.29 36.28 -32.98
CA PRO A 22 47.60 36.66 -33.55
C PRO A 22 47.57 36.93 -35.07
N ASP A 23 46.54 36.45 -35.78
CA ASP A 23 46.31 36.67 -37.22
C ASP A 23 45.29 37.79 -37.51
N ALA A 24 44.84 38.53 -36.50
CA ALA A 24 43.90 39.63 -36.71
C ALA A 24 44.60 40.76 -37.47
N ALA A 25 44.08 41.13 -38.64
CA ALA A 25 44.58 42.26 -39.45
C ALA A 25 44.40 43.64 -38.76
N HIS A 26 44.00 43.67 -37.48
CA HIS A 26 43.69 44.84 -36.68
C HIS A 26 44.35 44.75 -35.30
N PRO A 27 44.79 45.88 -34.71
CA PRO A 27 45.33 45.90 -33.35
C PRO A 27 44.26 45.41 -32.35
N ALA A 28 44.67 44.60 -31.40
CA ALA A 28 43.78 44.08 -30.36
C ALA A 28 43.07 45.24 -29.63
N ASP A 29 41.73 45.20 -29.58
CA ASP A 29 40.91 46.16 -28.85
C ASP A 29 40.44 45.53 -27.52
N PRO A 30 41.08 45.89 -26.39
CA PRO A 30 40.73 45.32 -25.09
C PRO A 30 39.33 45.72 -24.61
N VAL A 31 38.78 46.85 -25.05
CA VAL A 31 37.43 47.30 -24.66
C VAL A 31 36.36 46.47 -25.37
N ALA A 32 36.54 46.25 -26.68
CA ALA A 32 35.65 45.39 -27.45
C ALA A 32 35.73 43.92 -26.97
N THR A 33 36.91 43.46 -26.60
CA THR A 33 37.12 42.12 -26.04
C THR A 33 36.40 41.93 -24.70
N ASP A 34 36.55 42.88 -23.77
CA ASP A 34 35.87 42.84 -22.46
C ASP A 34 34.35 42.88 -22.61
N TYR A 35 33.84 43.69 -23.55
CA TYR A 35 32.42 43.72 -23.89
C TYR A 35 31.90 42.33 -24.31
N HIS A 36 32.57 41.69 -25.27
CA HIS A 36 32.17 40.37 -25.75
C HIS A 36 32.26 39.29 -24.68
N LEU A 37 33.27 39.33 -23.80
CA LEU A 37 33.36 38.40 -22.66
C LEU A 37 32.19 38.57 -21.69
N ARG A 38 31.84 39.80 -21.32
CA ARG A 38 30.70 40.05 -20.42
C ARG A 38 29.37 39.61 -21.04
N MET A 39 29.16 39.89 -22.33
CA MET A 39 27.96 39.44 -23.03
C MET A 39 27.88 37.92 -23.12
N ALA A 40 29.01 37.24 -23.37
CA ALA A 40 29.08 35.78 -23.33
C ALA A 40 28.73 35.22 -21.95
N GLN A 41 29.24 35.82 -20.87
CA GLN A 41 28.90 35.42 -19.49
C GLN A 41 27.41 35.57 -19.21
N VAL A 42 26.80 36.72 -19.55
CA VAL A 42 25.36 36.94 -19.36
C VAL A 42 24.54 35.88 -20.09
N HIS A 43 24.84 35.63 -21.37
CA HIS A 43 24.12 34.65 -22.16
C HIS A 43 24.35 33.21 -21.68
N ALA A 44 25.55 32.87 -21.18
CA ALA A 44 25.81 31.57 -20.57
C ALA A 44 25.00 31.37 -19.28
N THR A 45 24.91 32.38 -18.42
CA THR A 45 24.07 32.33 -17.21
C THR A 45 22.59 32.17 -17.55
N LEU A 46 22.08 32.96 -18.50
CA LEU A 46 20.68 32.84 -18.93
C LEU A 46 20.37 31.45 -19.52
N ALA A 47 21.28 30.88 -20.32
CA ALA A 47 21.10 29.53 -20.86
C ALA A 47 21.07 28.46 -19.75
N HIS A 48 21.90 28.62 -18.71
CA HIS A 48 21.90 27.70 -17.57
C HIS A 48 20.62 27.81 -16.74
N ASP A 49 20.09 29.02 -16.55
CA ASP A 49 18.84 29.25 -15.85
C ASP A 49 17.64 28.71 -16.65
N GLU A 50 17.64 28.84 -17.98
CA GLU A 50 16.63 28.25 -18.86
C GLU A 50 16.63 26.71 -18.80
N GLU A 51 17.80 26.07 -18.82
CA GLU A 51 17.94 24.62 -18.68
C GLU A 51 17.46 24.14 -17.31
N SER A 52 17.81 24.89 -16.25
CA SER A 52 17.38 24.62 -14.87
C SER A 52 15.87 24.77 -14.72
N ALA A 53 15.28 25.81 -15.31
CA ALA A 53 13.84 26.05 -15.30
C ALA A 53 13.07 24.95 -16.05
N THR A 54 13.60 24.50 -17.19
CA THR A 54 13.03 23.40 -17.97
C THR A 54 13.08 22.09 -17.17
N THR A 55 14.22 21.76 -16.57
CA THR A 55 14.37 20.57 -15.72
C THR A 55 13.42 20.61 -14.52
N LEU A 56 13.24 21.77 -13.89
CA LEU A 56 12.31 21.93 -12.78
C LEU A 56 10.85 21.76 -13.22
N ALA A 57 10.50 22.25 -14.41
CA ALA A 57 9.17 22.05 -14.97
C ALA A 57 8.90 20.56 -15.21
N ASP A 58 9.85 19.84 -15.84
CA ASP A 58 9.74 18.39 -16.07
C ASP A 58 9.58 17.60 -14.77
N LEU A 59 10.33 17.97 -13.72
CA LEU A 59 10.22 17.33 -12.41
C LEU A 59 8.86 17.60 -11.75
N ARG A 60 8.29 18.80 -11.91
CA ARG A 60 6.95 19.14 -11.41
C ARG A 60 5.88 18.35 -12.14
N ASP A 61 6.00 18.20 -13.45
CA ASP A 61 5.09 17.41 -14.26
C ASP A 61 5.17 15.92 -13.89
N ALA A 62 6.38 15.39 -13.73
CA ALA A 62 6.59 14.03 -13.26
C ALA A 62 6.01 13.80 -11.85
N ASN A 63 6.21 14.74 -10.92
CA ASN A 63 5.64 14.64 -9.57
C ASN A 63 4.10 14.67 -9.59
N THR A 64 3.52 15.54 -10.43
CA THR A 64 2.07 15.62 -10.64
C THR A 64 1.53 14.30 -11.18
N LYS A 65 2.21 13.73 -12.18
CA LYS A 65 1.85 12.43 -12.75
C LYS A 65 1.91 11.31 -11.70
N LEU A 66 2.99 11.22 -10.93
CA LEU A 66 3.14 10.20 -9.87
C LEU A 66 2.05 10.31 -8.79
N ARG A 67 1.67 11.54 -8.41
CA ARG A 67 0.56 11.77 -7.47
C ARG A 67 -0.77 11.29 -8.03
N ASN A 68 -1.04 11.58 -9.30
CA ASN A 68 -2.26 11.14 -9.96
C ASN A 68 -2.30 9.61 -10.11
N ASP A 69 -1.17 8.99 -10.49
CA ASP A 69 -1.05 7.54 -10.63
C ASP A 69 -1.27 6.84 -9.28
N LEU A 70 -0.69 7.37 -8.20
CA LEU A 70 -0.91 6.87 -6.84
C LEU A 70 -2.38 6.99 -6.41
N ALA A 71 -3.00 8.15 -6.63
CA ALA A 71 -4.41 8.36 -6.33
C ALA A 71 -5.31 7.38 -7.11
N ASN A 72 -5.00 7.13 -8.38
CA ASN A 72 -5.73 6.16 -9.21
C ASN A 72 -5.57 4.73 -8.71
N MET A 73 -4.35 4.32 -8.32
CA MET A 73 -4.11 3.00 -7.74
C MET A 73 -4.87 2.81 -6.42
N LEU A 74 -4.81 3.80 -5.52
CA LEU A 74 -5.56 3.76 -4.26
C LEU A 74 -7.06 3.62 -4.51
N ARG A 75 -7.62 4.38 -5.47
CA ARG A 75 -9.03 4.25 -5.85
C ARG A 75 -9.38 2.84 -6.31
N ILE A 76 -8.56 2.23 -7.16
CA ILE A 76 -8.78 0.85 -7.63
C ILE A 76 -8.75 -0.15 -6.47
N VAL A 77 -7.79 0.00 -5.56
CA VAL A 77 -7.68 -0.85 -4.37
C VAL A 77 -8.91 -0.70 -3.49
N VAL A 78 -9.33 0.53 -3.19
CA VAL A 78 -10.55 0.84 -2.42
C VAL A 78 -11.78 0.22 -3.09
N ASP A 79 -11.95 0.41 -4.39
CA ASP A 79 -13.06 -0.19 -5.16
C ASP A 79 -13.06 -1.72 -5.04
N HIS A 80 -11.89 -2.36 -5.13
CA HIS A 80 -11.76 -3.81 -5.05
C HIS A 80 -12.05 -4.35 -3.64
N VAL A 81 -11.56 -3.67 -2.59
CA VAL A 81 -11.84 -4.01 -1.20
C VAL A 81 -13.35 -3.86 -0.93
N ALA A 82 -13.95 -2.74 -1.31
CA ALA A 82 -15.39 -2.51 -1.12
C ALA A 82 -16.25 -3.54 -1.88
N ASP A 83 -15.90 -3.88 -3.13
CA ASP A 83 -16.55 -4.95 -3.89
C ASP A 83 -16.55 -6.27 -3.14
N ASN A 84 -15.38 -6.67 -2.64
CA ASN A 84 -15.17 -7.95 -2.00
C ASN A 84 -15.82 -8.03 -0.60
N LEU A 85 -15.82 -6.94 0.17
CA LEU A 85 -16.56 -6.84 1.43
C LEU A 85 -18.08 -6.88 1.17
N GLY A 86 -18.54 -6.21 0.11
CA GLY A 86 -19.95 -6.15 -0.28
C GLY A 86 -20.54 -7.46 -0.80
N ARG A 87 -19.72 -8.31 -1.44
CA ARG A 87 -20.15 -9.62 -1.95
C ARG A 87 -20.54 -10.59 -0.85
N GLN A 88 -20.05 -10.40 0.37
CA GLN A 88 -20.34 -11.29 1.50
C GLN A 88 -20.03 -12.76 1.17
N ASP A 89 -19.00 -13.01 0.36
CA ASP A 89 -18.41 -14.33 0.21
C ASP A 89 -17.12 -14.40 1.05
N LEU A 90 -16.92 -15.48 1.78
CA LEU A 90 -15.88 -15.49 2.82
C LEU A 90 -14.47 -15.31 2.26
N TYR A 91 -14.18 -15.90 1.10
CA TYR A 91 -12.83 -15.81 0.52
C TYR A 91 -12.52 -14.37 0.07
N SER A 92 -13.45 -13.71 -0.62
CA SER A 92 -13.27 -12.33 -1.05
C SER A 92 -13.26 -11.39 0.15
N TRP A 93 -14.18 -11.56 1.11
CA TRP A 93 -14.21 -10.77 2.34
C TRP A 93 -12.89 -10.87 3.11
N ARG A 94 -12.39 -12.10 3.30
CA ARG A 94 -11.12 -12.34 3.99
C ARG A 94 -9.95 -11.72 3.23
N SER A 95 -9.89 -11.92 1.92
CA SER A 95 -8.84 -11.30 1.10
C SER A 95 -8.87 -9.77 1.18
N ALA A 96 -10.06 -9.17 1.26
CA ALA A 96 -10.22 -7.73 1.42
C ALA A 96 -9.74 -7.25 2.80
N ARG A 97 -10.09 -7.97 3.86
CA ARG A 97 -9.66 -7.67 5.24
C ARG A 97 -8.16 -7.85 5.45
N ASP A 98 -7.58 -8.89 4.87
CA ASP A 98 -6.13 -9.12 4.96
C ASP A 98 -5.37 -8.02 4.19
N LEU A 99 -5.88 -7.60 3.03
CA LEU A 99 -5.30 -6.49 2.26
C LEU A 99 -5.38 -5.16 3.03
N THR A 100 -6.49 -4.83 3.68
CA THR A 100 -6.59 -3.58 4.46
C THR A 100 -5.63 -3.58 5.65
N LYS A 101 -5.50 -4.70 6.36
CA LYS A 101 -4.50 -4.87 7.44
C LYS A 101 -3.07 -4.70 6.93
N GLU A 102 -2.75 -5.29 5.77
CA GLU A 102 -1.41 -5.18 5.19
C GLU A 102 -1.10 -3.73 4.78
N LEU A 103 -2.05 -3.04 4.15
CA LEU A 103 -1.89 -1.62 3.80
C LEU A 103 -1.72 -0.72 5.03
N ASP A 104 -2.47 -0.96 6.10
CA ASP A 104 -2.35 -0.22 7.36
C ASP A 104 -0.96 -0.43 8.00
N ALA A 105 -0.40 -1.64 7.93
CA ALA A 105 0.96 -1.92 8.38
C ALA A 105 2.05 -1.12 7.61
N TYR A 106 1.76 -0.71 6.37
CA TYR A 106 2.60 0.18 5.57
C TYR A 106 2.22 1.67 5.70
N GLY A 107 1.33 2.02 6.64
CA GLY A 107 0.89 3.40 6.90
C GLY A 107 -0.12 3.92 5.88
N MET A 108 -0.77 3.03 5.11
CA MET A 108 -1.80 3.36 4.14
C MET A 108 -3.16 2.90 4.68
N ASN A 109 -3.74 3.66 5.61
CA ASN A 109 -5.10 3.40 6.06
C ASN A 109 -6.10 3.82 4.97
N ILE A 110 -6.91 2.86 4.51
CA ILE A 110 -7.94 3.06 3.48
C ILE A 110 -9.36 2.87 4.00
N ASP A 111 -9.54 2.65 5.31
CA ASP A 111 -10.80 2.23 5.91
C ASP A 111 -11.90 3.26 5.65
N GLN A 112 -11.61 4.55 5.86
CA GLN A 112 -12.55 5.63 5.57
C GLN A 112 -12.96 5.68 4.10
N ALA A 113 -12.00 5.51 3.18
CA ALA A 113 -12.30 5.54 1.75
C ALA A 113 -13.12 4.32 1.30
N VAL A 114 -12.91 3.17 1.95
CA VAL A 114 -13.71 1.96 1.76
C VAL A 114 -15.11 2.16 2.32
N ASP A 115 -15.25 2.75 3.50
CA ASP A 115 -16.55 3.09 4.12
C ASP A 115 -17.37 4.00 3.22
N GLU A 116 -16.79 5.12 2.77
CA GLU A 116 -17.43 6.03 1.81
C GLU A 116 -17.90 5.27 0.56
N ARG A 117 -17.09 4.31 0.09
CA ARG A 117 -17.42 3.53 -1.10
C ARG A 117 -18.51 2.48 -0.88
N LEU A 118 -18.60 1.91 0.31
CA LEU A 118 -19.66 0.99 0.71
C LEU A 118 -20.98 1.74 0.92
N GLU A 119 -20.94 2.93 1.52
CA GLU A 119 -22.10 3.82 1.67
C GLU A 119 -22.68 4.23 0.31
N ASP A 120 -21.82 4.61 -0.65
CA ASP A 120 -22.20 4.90 -2.05
C ASP A 120 -23.02 3.77 -2.72
N ARG A 121 -22.86 2.54 -2.22
CA ARG A 121 -23.46 1.32 -2.76
C ARG A 121 -24.61 0.80 -1.90
N ASP A 122 -25.03 1.54 -0.88
CA ASP A 122 -26.08 1.17 0.07
C ASP A 122 -25.78 -0.17 0.79
N ILE A 123 -24.50 -0.42 1.09
CA ILE A 123 -24.05 -1.58 1.85
C ILE A 123 -23.91 -1.19 3.33
N ASP A 124 -24.49 -1.98 4.22
CA ASP A 124 -24.34 -1.80 5.67
C ASP A 124 -22.86 -1.98 6.07
N LEU A 125 -22.22 -0.89 6.52
CA LEU A 125 -20.81 -0.86 6.89
C LEU A 125 -20.48 -1.89 7.97
N ARG A 126 -21.35 -2.01 8.96
CA ARG A 126 -21.11 -2.90 10.08
C ARG A 126 -21.13 -4.36 9.62
N GLN A 127 -22.09 -4.74 8.77
CA GLN A 127 -22.14 -6.06 8.14
C GLN A 127 -20.97 -6.29 7.19
N ALA A 128 -20.55 -5.28 6.43
CA ALA A 128 -19.43 -5.38 5.51
C ALA A 128 -18.12 -5.74 6.23
N TRP A 129 -17.83 -5.10 7.36
CA TRP A 129 -16.60 -5.33 8.12
C TRP A 129 -16.65 -6.53 9.08
N ILE A 130 -17.85 -6.95 9.48
CA ILE A 130 -18.08 -8.18 10.27
C ILE A 130 -18.01 -9.42 9.37
N GLY A 131 -18.47 -9.30 8.12
CA GLY A 131 -18.37 -10.36 7.13
C GLY A 131 -19.46 -11.43 7.24
N PRO A 132 -19.47 -12.38 6.28
CA PRO A 132 -20.62 -13.24 6.03
C PRO A 132 -20.90 -14.33 7.09
N HIS A 133 -19.95 -14.62 7.98
CA HIS A 133 -20.06 -15.73 8.95
C HIS A 133 -19.65 -15.39 10.38
N ASP A 134 -19.59 -14.12 10.75
CA ASP A 134 -19.33 -13.69 12.13
C ASP A 134 -20.52 -13.86 13.09
N GLN A 135 -21.60 -14.52 12.65
CA GLN A 135 -22.63 -14.94 13.59
C GLN A 135 -22.21 -16.22 14.30
N VAL A 136 -21.20 -16.11 15.18
CA VAL A 136 -21.33 -16.89 16.42
C VAL A 136 -22.67 -16.50 16.98
N ASN A 137 -23.60 -17.46 17.03
CA ASN A 137 -24.86 -17.21 17.70
C ASN A 137 -24.48 -16.89 19.16
N PRO A 138 -24.68 -15.64 19.64
CA PRO A 138 -24.12 -15.19 20.91
C PRO A 138 -24.76 -15.93 22.10
N ILE A 139 -25.95 -16.51 21.88
CA ILE A 139 -26.67 -17.33 22.85
C ILE A 139 -26.09 -18.74 22.89
N THR A 140 -25.83 -19.35 21.72
CA THR A 140 -25.37 -20.75 21.68
C THR A 140 -23.87 -20.91 21.57
N LYS A 141 -23.12 -19.82 21.37
CA LYS A 141 -21.69 -19.80 21.04
C LYS A 141 -21.30 -20.78 19.92
N LYS A 142 -22.18 -20.96 18.94
CA LYS A 142 -21.94 -21.87 17.82
C LYS A 142 -21.44 -21.11 16.61
N TRP A 143 -20.36 -21.60 16.01
CA TRP A 143 -19.78 -21.11 14.78
C TRP A 143 -19.87 -22.19 13.71
N THR A 144 -20.03 -21.85 12.44
CA THR A 144 -20.05 -22.85 11.35
C THR A 144 -18.95 -22.53 10.35
N ASP A 145 -18.09 -23.50 10.07
CA ASP A 145 -16.98 -23.33 9.13
C ASP A 145 -17.44 -23.40 7.66
N LEU A 146 -16.49 -23.13 6.76
CA LEU A 146 -16.69 -23.22 5.30
C LEU A 146 -17.12 -24.60 4.80
N GLY A 147 -16.82 -25.66 5.54
CA GLY A 147 -17.20 -27.04 5.23
C GLY A 147 -18.63 -27.38 5.67
N GLY A 148 -19.33 -26.45 6.33
CA GLY A 148 -20.64 -26.69 6.94
C GLY A 148 -20.56 -27.38 8.30
N THR A 149 -19.37 -27.49 8.89
CA THR A 149 -19.18 -28.07 10.23
C THR A 149 -19.53 -27.02 11.26
N THR A 150 -20.51 -27.30 12.11
CA THR A 150 -20.85 -26.43 13.23
C THR A 150 -20.00 -26.80 14.45
N TRP A 151 -19.19 -25.84 14.87
CA TRP A 151 -18.36 -25.84 16.06
C TRP A 151 -19.08 -25.20 17.23
N ASP A 152 -18.98 -25.82 18.40
CA ASP A 152 -19.48 -25.28 19.66
C ASP A 152 -18.32 -24.65 20.43
N LEU A 153 -18.27 -23.32 20.47
CA LEU A 153 -17.22 -22.55 21.13
C LEU A 153 -17.46 -22.36 22.63
N SER A 154 -18.57 -22.88 23.17
CA SER A 154 -18.84 -22.81 24.62
C SER A 154 -18.01 -23.81 25.43
N ARG A 155 -17.34 -24.75 24.76
CA ARG A 155 -16.61 -25.86 25.35
C ARG A 155 -15.15 -25.88 24.89
N PRO A 156 -14.24 -26.45 25.70
CA PRO A 156 -12.87 -26.68 25.26
C PRO A 156 -12.81 -27.76 24.19
N TRP A 157 -11.82 -27.64 23.32
CA TRP A 157 -11.50 -28.62 22.28
C TRP A 157 -10.11 -29.20 22.54
N ILE A 158 -9.96 -30.50 22.37
CA ILE A 158 -8.69 -31.20 22.55
C ILE A 158 -8.16 -31.59 21.18
N ASP A 159 -6.91 -31.24 20.93
CA ASP A 159 -6.21 -31.62 19.72
C ASP A 159 -5.54 -33.00 19.81
N LYS A 160 -4.99 -33.47 18.71
CA LYS A 160 -4.30 -34.79 18.65
C LYS A 160 -3.11 -34.93 19.61
N ASP A 161 -2.53 -33.81 20.04
CA ASP A 161 -1.33 -33.76 20.89
C ASP A 161 -1.75 -33.60 22.37
N GLY A 162 -3.06 -33.66 22.66
CA GLY A 162 -3.64 -33.53 23.99
C GLY A 162 -3.76 -32.09 24.47
N ASN A 163 -3.49 -31.08 23.63
CA ASN A 163 -3.61 -29.69 24.05
C ASN A 163 -5.08 -29.24 24.07
N THR A 164 -5.41 -28.43 25.08
CA THR A 164 -6.73 -27.88 25.31
C THR A 164 -6.83 -26.47 24.73
N TRP A 165 -7.73 -26.30 23.77
CA TRP A 165 -8.02 -25.05 23.09
C TRP A 165 -9.36 -24.47 23.55
N GLU A 166 -9.35 -23.23 24.00
CA GLU A 166 -10.55 -22.50 24.44
C GLU A 166 -10.75 -21.23 23.63
N TRP A 167 -12.00 -20.95 23.24
CA TRP A 167 -12.30 -19.73 22.51
C TRP A 167 -12.09 -18.50 23.38
N THR A 168 -11.36 -17.50 22.88
CA THR A 168 -11.04 -16.28 23.61
C THR A 168 -12.21 -15.29 23.67
N GLY A 169 -13.25 -15.51 22.88
CA GLY A 169 -14.30 -14.50 22.64
C GLY A 169 -13.99 -13.56 21.48
N GLU A 170 -12.79 -13.65 20.92
CA GLU A 170 -12.33 -12.84 19.80
C GLU A 170 -12.29 -13.65 18.51
N PHE A 171 -12.17 -12.94 17.39
CA PHE A 171 -12.04 -13.51 16.06
C PHE A 171 -10.82 -12.92 15.37
N ASP A 172 -10.13 -13.76 14.61
CA ASP A 172 -9.20 -13.30 13.58
C ASP A 172 -9.69 -13.78 12.21
N GLN A 173 -9.09 -14.84 11.67
CA GLN A 173 -9.51 -15.53 10.43
C GLN A 173 -10.67 -16.53 10.64
N GLY A 174 -11.06 -16.71 11.90
CA GLY A 174 -12.08 -17.59 12.46
C GLY A 174 -12.07 -17.40 13.99
N PRO A 175 -12.85 -18.18 14.77
CA PRO A 175 -12.82 -18.09 16.23
C PRO A 175 -11.39 -18.24 16.75
N LEU A 176 -10.92 -17.26 17.52
CA LEU A 176 -9.57 -17.25 18.03
C LEU A 176 -9.50 -18.12 19.28
N MET A 177 -8.65 -19.14 19.27
CA MET A 177 -8.54 -20.11 20.35
C MET A 177 -7.22 -19.94 21.09
N HIS A 178 -7.26 -20.11 22.40
CA HIS A 178 -6.11 -20.08 23.29
C HIS A 178 -5.79 -21.50 23.77
N CYS A 179 -4.54 -21.92 23.60
CA CYS A 179 -4.03 -23.19 24.09
C CYS A 179 -3.60 -23.04 25.55
N LYS A 180 -4.19 -23.82 26.46
CA LYS A 180 -3.89 -23.75 27.90
C LYS A 180 -2.46 -24.17 28.24
N GLU A 181 -1.95 -25.17 27.55
CA GLU A 181 -0.67 -25.81 27.87
C GLU A 181 0.51 -25.00 27.35
N THR A 182 0.37 -24.38 26.17
CA THR A 182 1.45 -23.62 25.52
C THR A 182 1.30 -22.11 25.66
N GLY A 183 0.12 -21.62 26.02
CA GLY A 183 -0.22 -20.19 25.98
C GLY A 183 -0.35 -19.61 24.58
N SER A 184 -0.22 -20.44 23.54
CA SER A 184 -0.31 -20.00 22.15
C SER A 184 -1.75 -19.64 21.77
N THR A 185 -1.89 -18.77 20.77
CA THR A 185 -3.20 -18.35 20.27
C THR A 185 -3.24 -18.57 18.76
N SER A 186 -4.31 -19.20 18.26
CA SER A 186 -4.45 -19.55 16.84
C SER A 186 -5.92 -19.61 16.45
N SER A 187 -6.24 -19.40 15.17
CA SER A 187 -7.62 -19.53 14.69
C SER A 187 -8.08 -20.99 14.71
N LEU A 188 -9.36 -21.23 14.99
CA LEU A 188 -9.93 -22.57 14.99
C LEU A 188 -9.74 -23.29 13.66
N ASP A 189 -9.79 -22.57 12.54
CA ASP A 189 -9.47 -23.12 11.21
C ASP A 189 -8.02 -23.60 11.11
N ALA A 190 -7.06 -22.82 11.59
CA ALA A 190 -5.66 -23.22 11.57
C ALA A 190 -5.41 -24.43 12.47
N ILE A 191 -6.01 -24.45 13.66
CA ILE A 191 -5.91 -25.60 14.58
C ILE A 191 -6.54 -26.83 13.93
N TYR A 192 -7.72 -26.66 13.33
CA TYR A 192 -8.37 -27.73 12.59
C TYR A 192 -7.58 -28.16 11.37
N ILE A 193 -6.71 -27.37 10.75
CA ILE A 193 -5.87 -27.85 9.65
C ILE A 193 -4.64 -28.60 10.16
N PHE A 194 -3.98 -28.07 11.19
CA PHE A 194 -2.67 -28.55 11.62
C PHE A 194 -2.70 -29.61 12.74
N HIS A 195 -3.76 -29.64 13.54
CA HIS A 195 -3.83 -30.44 14.77
C HIS A 195 -5.01 -31.43 14.83
N ARG A 196 -5.59 -31.82 13.68
CA ARG A 196 -6.67 -32.85 13.67
C ARG A 196 -6.21 -34.19 14.27
N PRO A 197 -7.12 -34.95 14.91
CA PRO A 197 -8.53 -34.59 15.18
C PRO A 197 -8.67 -33.54 16.28
N LEU A 198 -9.71 -32.70 16.16
CA LEU A 198 -10.20 -31.86 17.24
C LEU A 198 -11.46 -32.52 17.81
N VAL A 199 -11.42 -32.90 19.09
CA VAL A 199 -12.56 -33.51 19.79
C VAL A 199 -13.05 -32.60 20.90
N PRO A 200 -14.36 -32.55 21.18
CA PRO A 200 -14.87 -31.85 22.36
C PRO A 200 -14.24 -32.42 23.64
N GLY A 201 -13.72 -31.57 24.52
CA GLY A 201 -13.05 -32.02 25.75
C GLY A 201 -13.97 -32.72 26.76
N ASP A 202 -15.29 -32.58 26.57
CA ASP A 202 -16.34 -33.28 27.33
C ASP A 202 -16.81 -34.58 26.66
N SER A 203 -16.26 -34.94 25.49
CA SER A 203 -16.64 -36.16 24.77
C SER A 203 -15.95 -37.41 25.34
N PRO A 204 -16.57 -38.60 25.27
CA PRO A 204 -15.91 -39.85 25.61
C PRO A 204 -14.65 -40.11 24.76
N GLU A 205 -14.64 -39.60 23.52
CA GLU A 205 -13.54 -39.73 22.57
C GLU A 205 -12.28 -38.96 23.02
N ALA A 206 -12.44 -37.93 23.85
CA ALA A 206 -11.31 -37.23 24.48
C ALA A 206 -10.47 -38.13 25.39
N ALA A 207 -11.07 -39.18 25.98
CA ALA A 207 -10.34 -40.14 26.83
C ALA A 207 -9.48 -41.12 26.02
N ASP A 208 -9.72 -41.24 24.72
CA ASP A 208 -9.04 -42.15 23.80
C ASP A 208 -7.96 -41.45 22.97
N VAL A 209 -7.77 -40.13 23.12
CA VAL A 209 -6.64 -39.41 22.52
C VAL A 209 -5.37 -39.80 23.27
N PRO A 210 -4.37 -40.44 22.63
CA PRO A 210 -3.17 -40.90 23.31
C PRO A 210 -2.38 -39.70 23.84
N PHE A 211 -2.23 -39.62 25.16
CA PHE A 211 -1.35 -38.69 25.87
C PHE A 211 0.13 -39.07 25.72
#